data_AF-S9QNB8-F1
#
_entry.id   AF-S9QNB8-F1
#
_cell.length_a   1.000
_cell.length_b   1.000
_cell.length_c   1.000
_cell.angle_alpha   90.00
_cell.angle_beta   90.00
_cell.angle_gamma   90.00
#
_symmetry.space_group_name_H-M   'P 1'
#
loop_
_entity.id
_entity.type
_entity.pdbx_description
1 polymer ?
#
loop_
_entity_poly.entity_id
_entity_poly.type
_entity_poly.pdbx_seq_one_letter_code
_entity_poly.pdbx_strand_id
1 'polypeptide(L)'
;MVTSPAGLRGAVLRHQAHQRDLPALRTHYLAASPERTPEGLSLIGHQANLRMLEAVQRRTEVADARHFYNVDHRGNCGASGAPTVLSENWDNPQLGDAVARSVVGSGLTWAGSLLERTVPST
;
A
#
# COMPACT_ATOMS: atom_id res chain seq x y z
N MET A 1 18.44 2.58 -17.35
CA MET A 1 17.32 3.55 -17.36
C MET A 1 16.06 2.78 -17.71
N VAL A 2 15.37 2.22 -16.70
CA VAL A 2 14.10 1.50 -16.90
C VAL A 2 12.99 2.44 -16.48
N THR A 3 12.28 2.98 -17.46
CA THR A 3 11.05 3.73 -17.24
C THR A 3 9.96 2.71 -16.89
N SER A 4 9.55 2.63 -15.63
CA SER A 4 8.38 1.85 -15.22
C SER A 4 7.11 2.53 -15.75
N PRO A 5 6.17 1.81 -16.38
CA PRO A 5 4.99 2.41 -16.98
C PRO A 5 4.03 2.91 -15.89
N ALA A 6 3.51 4.11 -16.14
CA ALA A 6 2.58 4.86 -15.30
C ALA A 6 1.41 4.00 -14.78
N GLY A 7 1.13 4.07 -13.47
CA GLY A 7 -0.09 3.53 -12.85
C GLY A 7 -0.23 2.00 -12.84
N LEU A 8 -1.16 1.47 -12.05
CA LEU A 8 -1.58 0.07 -11.98
C LEU A 8 -2.54 -0.36 -13.12
N ARG A 9 -2.88 0.54 -14.06
CA ARG A 9 -3.72 0.18 -15.22
C ARG A 9 -3.10 -0.95 -16.05
N GLY A 10 -3.90 -1.98 -16.31
CA GLY A 10 -3.47 -3.17 -17.06
C GLY A 10 -2.59 -4.15 -16.28
N ALA A 11 -2.34 -3.90 -14.99
CA ALA A 11 -1.59 -4.82 -14.14
C ALA A 11 -2.41 -6.05 -13.75
N VAL A 12 -1.80 -7.23 -13.83
CA VAL A 12 -2.29 -8.40 -13.10
C VAL A 12 -1.79 -8.28 -11.66
N LEU A 13 -2.71 -8.25 -10.69
CA LEU A 13 -2.38 -8.12 -9.28
C LEU A 13 -2.33 -9.47 -8.59
N ARG A 14 -1.23 -9.73 -7.87
CA ARG A 14 -1.20 -10.78 -6.85
C ARG A 14 -1.66 -10.18 -5.53
N HIS A 15 -2.60 -10.86 -4.87
CA HIS A 15 -3.05 -10.52 -3.53
C HIS A 15 -2.59 -11.56 -2.52
N GLN A 16 -2.02 -11.10 -1.42
CA GLN A 16 -1.77 -11.92 -0.25
C GLN A 16 -2.36 -11.27 0.99
N ALA A 17 -3.30 -11.98 1.62
CA ALA A 17 -3.84 -11.60 2.93
C ALA A 17 -2.82 -11.94 4.02
N HIS A 18 -2.50 -10.96 4.86
CA HIS A 18 -1.55 -11.10 5.95
C HIS A 18 -2.17 -10.47 7.21
N GLN A 19 -2.40 -11.27 8.25
CA GLN A 19 -2.74 -10.77 9.59
C GLN A 19 -1.48 -10.48 10.42
N ARG A 20 -0.38 -10.11 9.77
CA ARG A 20 0.94 -9.84 10.39
C ARG A 20 1.20 -8.34 10.43
N ASP A 21 1.96 -7.91 11.43
CA ASP A 21 2.23 -6.49 11.66
C ASP A 21 2.71 -5.81 10.37
N LEU A 22 2.29 -4.57 10.13
CA LEU A 22 2.66 -3.81 8.92
C LEU A 22 4.17 -3.80 8.60
N PRO A 23 5.09 -3.72 9.59
CA PRO A 23 6.52 -3.89 9.33
C PRO A 23 6.89 -5.25 8.71
N ALA A 24 6.20 -6.34 9.07
CA ALA A 24 6.42 -7.65 8.50
C ALA A 24 6.01 -7.74 7.02
N LEU A 25 5.07 -6.89 6.57
CA LEU A 25 4.72 -6.80 5.14
C LEU A 25 5.88 -6.26 4.30
N ARG A 26 6.65 -5.30 4.83
CA ARG A 26 7.85 -4.79 4.16
C ARG A 26 8.90 -5.89 4.02
N THR A 27 9.20 -6.60 5.11
CA THR A 27 10.13 -7.73 5.09
C THR A 27 9.67 -8.80 4.09
N HIS A 28 8.38 -9.14 4.07
CA HIS A 28 7.82 -10.09 3.12
C HIS A 28 7.95 -9.60 1.68
N TYR A 29 7.64 -8.33 1.41
CA TYR A 29 7.78 -7.73 0.10
C TYR A 29 9.21 -7.84 -0.42
N LEU A 30 10.20 -7.50 0.41
CA LEU A 30 11.62 -7.58 0.07
C LEU A 30 12.13 -9.04 -0.05
N ALA A 31 11.59 -9.97 0.74
CA ALA A 31 11.99 -11.38 0.70
C ALA A 31 11.41 -12.15 -0.50
N ALA A 32 10.29 -11.69 -1.05
CA ALA A 32 9.60 -12.40 -2.13
C ALA A 32 10.37 -12.38 -3.46
N SER A 33 11.24 -11.39 -3.69
CA SER A 33 12.18 -11.43 -4.82
C SER A 33 13.41 -10.53 -4.64
N PRO A 34 14.59 -10.89 -5.19
CA PRO A 34 15.82 -10.09 -5.09
C PRO A 34 15.79 -8.75 -5.83
N GLU A 35 14.97 -8.61 -6.87
CA GLU A 35 14.88 -7.39 -7.69
C GLU A 35 14.07 -6.27 -7.02
N ARG A 36 13.45 -6.55 -5.87
CA ARG A 36 12.59 -5.59 -5.17
C ARG A 36 13.41 -4.66 -4.31
N THR A 37 13.03 -3.39 -4.36
CA THR A 37 13.69 -2.32 -3.64
C THR A 37 12.71 -1.72 -2.64
N PRO A 38 13.15 -1.27 -1.44
CA PRO A 38 12.27 -0.61 -0.48
C PRO A 38 11.44 0.54 -1.10
N GLU A 39 12.01 1.21 -2.09
CA GLU A 39 11.41 2.33 -2.82
C GLU A 39 10.23 1.91 -3.71
N GLY A 40 10.07 0.62 -4.00
CA GLY A 40 8.95 0.05 -4.75
C GLY A 40 7.71 -0.24 -3.90
N LEU A 41 7.78 -0.09 -2.57
CA LEU A 41 6.66 -0.32 -1.67
C LEU A 41 5.89 0.97 -1.36
N SER A 42 4.59 0.95 -1.58
CA SER A 42 3.65 2.00 -1.17
C SER A 42 2.81 1.58 0.02
N LEU A 43 2.41 2.56 0.84
CA LEU A 43 1.57 2.34 2.02
C LEU A 43 0.21 3.01 1.86
N ILE A 44 -0.86 2.22 2.06
CA ILE A 44 -2.24 2.71 2.18
C ILE A 44 -2.83 2.15 3.49
N GLY A 45 -2.78 2.94 4.56
CA GLY A 45 -3.34 2.53 5.84
C GLY A 45 -4.85 2.71 5.94
N HIS A 46 -5.43 2.21 7.03
CA HIS A 46 -6.81 2.51 7.40
C HIS A 46 -6.99 4.02 7.64
N GLN A 47 -7.95 4.65 6.98
CA GLN A 47 -8.14 6.10 6.98
C GLN A 47 -8.87 6.62 8.23
N ALA A 48 -8.35 6.35 9.44
CA ALA A 48 -8.97 6.81 10.68
C ALA A 48 -8.62 8.27 11.03
N ASN A 49 -7.34 8.64 10.90
CA ASN A 49 -6.82 9.99 11.07
C ASN A 49 -5.38 10.07 10.54
N LEU A 50 -4.94 11.27 10.13
CA LEU A 50 -3.63 11.48 9.53
C LEU A 50 -2.47 11.19 10.49
N ARG A 51 -2.55 11.63 11.76
CA ARG A 51 -1.47 11.45 12.75
C ARG A 51 -1.13 9.98 13.00
N MET A 52 -2.14 9.12 13.06
CA MET A 52 -1.97 7.68 13.21
C MET A 52 -1.37 7.07 11.93
N LEU A 53 -1.78 7.51 10.75
CA LEU A 53 -1.21 7.06 9.48
C LEU A 53 0.28 7.41 9.38
N GLU A 54 0.66 8.64 9.73
CA GLU A 54 2.05 9.08 9.78
C GLU A 54 2.87 8.26 10.81
N ALA A 55 2.29 7.93 11.96
CA ALA A 55 2.95 7.08 12.96
C ALA A 55 3.22 5.66 12.43
N VAL A 56 2.27 5.12 11.66
CA VAL A 56 2.44 3.83 10.98
C VAL A 56 3.51 3.93 9.89
N GLN A 57 3.43 4.96 9.03
CA GLN A 57 4.40 5.20 7.96
C GLN A 57 5.83 5.25 8.49
N ARG A 58 6.09 6.02 9.56
CA ARG A 58 7.40 6.08 10.22
C ARG A 58 7.89 4.72 10.72
N ARG A 59 7.01 3.89 11.30
CA ARG A 59 7.36 2.54 11.78
C ARG A 59 7.65 1.55 10.65
N THR A 60 7.11 1.80 9.47
CA THR A 60 7.32 0.96 8.28
C THR A 60 8.48 1.45 7.39
N GLU A 61 9.06 2.61 7.68
CA GLU A 61 10.14 3.22 6.90
C GLU A 61 9.78 3.45 5.42
N VAL A 62 8.49 3.64 5.13
CA VAL A 62 8.01 3.95 3.77
C VAL A 62 8.24 5.44 3.52
N ALA A 63 8.85 5.78 2.39
CA ALA A 63 9.09 7.17 2.02
C ALA A 63 7.79 7.98 1.92
N ASP A 64 7.82 9.27 2.29
CA ASP A 64 6.63 10.14 2.30
C ASP A 64 5.93 10.18 0.93
N ALA A 65 6.69 10.21 -0.16
CA ALA A 65 6.16 10.18 -1.53
C ALA A 65 5.46 8.85 -1.91
N ARG A 66 5.56 7.82 -1.08
CA ARG A 66 4.93 6.50 -1.25
C ARG A 66 3.85 6.23 -0.19
N HIS A 67 3.53 7.22 0.64
CA HIS A 67 2.46 7.13 1.63
C HIS A 67 1.21 7.84 1.11
N PHE A 68 0.22 7.07 0.71
CA PHE A 68 -1.02 7.59 0.14
C PHE A 68 -2.12 7.61 1.18
N TYR A 69 -2.82 8.73 1.26
CA TYR A 69 -3.94 8.95 2.17
C TYR A 69 -4.88 10.00 1.58
N ASN A 70 -6.11 10.01 2.06
CA ASN A 70 -7.10 11.02 1.72
C ASN A 70 -7.95 11.46 2.93
N VAL A 71 -7.65 10.94 4.13
CA VAL A 71 -8.39 11.25 5.36
C VAL A 71 -8.40 12.75 5.71
N ASP A 72 -7.40 13.50 5.24
CA ASP A 72 -7.27 14.94 5.41
C ASP A 72 -8.37 15.74 4.67
N HIS A 73 -8.91 15.20 3.58
CA HIS A 73 -9.93 15.87 2.76
C HIS A 73 -11.21 15.06 2.52
N ARG A 74 -11.20 13.73 2.69
CA ARG A 74 -12.37 12.82 2.64
C ARG A 74 -12.89 12.44 4.03
N GLY A 75 -12.10 12.63 5.08
CA GLY A 75 -12.41 12.15 6.42
C GLY A 75 -12.38 10.62 6.55
N ASN A 76 -12.89 10.12 7.67
CA ASN A 76 -12.95 8.68 7.93
C ASN A 76 -14.21 8.06 7.30
N CYS A 77 -14.06 7.43 6.14
CA CYS A 77 -15.13 6.71 5.44
C CYS A 77 -15.25 5.23 5.86
N GLY A 78 -14.64 4.83 6.97
CA GLY A 78 -14.65 3.44 7.45
C GLY A 78 -13.96 2.48 6.50
N ALA A 79 -14.61 1.35 6.20
CA ALA A 79 -14.02 0.27 5.39
C ALA A 79 -13.72 0.68 3.94
N SER A 80 -14.38 1.71 3.41
CA SER A 80 -14.14 2.19 2.04
C SER A 80 -12.94 3.11 1.92
N GLY A 81 -12.37 3.61 3.03
CA GLY A 81 -11.29 4.61 2.99
C GLY A 81 -10.05 4.12 2.24
N ALA A 82 -9.45 3.00 2.67
CA ALA A 82 -8.25 2.46 2.03
C ALA A 82 -8.47 2.04 0.55
N PRO A 83 -9.59 1.37 0.17
CA PRO A 83 -9.92 1.14 -1.23
C PRO A 83 -10.07 2.44 -2.05
N THR A 84 -10.64 3.49 -1.48
CA THR A 84 -10.81 4.79 -2.16
C THR A 84 -9.46 5.40 -2.49
N VAL A 85 -8.53 5.43 -1.53
CA VAL A 85 -7.15 5.93 -1.76
C VAL A 85 -6.47 5.17 -2.90
N LEU A 86 -6.60 3.83 -2.92
CA LEU A 86 -6.02 3.00 -3.98
C LEU A 86 -6.63 3.33 -5.34
N SER A 87 -7.96 3.50 -5.40
CA SER A 87 -8.68 3.84 -6.63
C SER A 87 -8.27 5.22 -7.15
N GLU A 88 -8.20 6.24 -6.28
CA GLU A 88 -7.81 7.60 -6.64
C GLU A 88 -6.36 7.69 -7.13
N ASN A 89 -5.48 6.79 -6.67
CA ASN A 89 -4.08 6.75 -7.06
C ASN A 89 -3.76 5.63 -8.06
N TRP A 90 -4.77 4.98 -8.62
CA TRP A 90 -4.59 3.82 -9.49
C TRP A 90 -3.68 4.14 -10.68
N ASP A 91 -3.75 5.36 -11.22
CA ASP A 91 -2.92 5.82 -12.34
C ASP A 91 -1.69 6.64 -11.93
N ASN A 92 -1.48 6.81 -10.63
CA ASN A 92 -0.41 7.65 -10.14
C ASN A 92 0.95 6.98 -10.42
N PRO A 93 1.88 7.63 -11.16
CA PRO A 93 3.20 7.07 -11.41
C PRO A 93 4.06 6.95 -10.14
N GLN A 94 3.67 7.63 -9.06
CA GLN A 94 4.28 7.49 -7.73
C GLN A 94 3.74 6.28 -6.98
N LEU A 95 2.71 5.58 -7.47
CA LEU A 95 2.31 4.32 -6.88
C LEU A 95 3.35 3.25 -7.24
N GLY A 96 3.90 2.59 -6.22
CA GLY A 96 4.97 1.62 -6.37
C GLY A 96 4.54 0.30 -7.03
N ASP A 97 5.49 -0.62 -7.14
CA ASP A 97 5.25 -1.97 -7.68
C ASP A 97 4.42 -2.83 -6.73
N ALA A 98 4.41 -2.49 -5.44
CA ALA A 98 3.56 -3.11 -4.44
C ALA A 98 2.89 -2.08 -3.53
N VAL A 99 1.71 -2.44 -3.03
CA VAL A 99 0.94 -1.67 -2.06
C VAL A 99 0.72 -2.53 -0.82
N ALA A 100 1.35 -2.15 0.28
CA ALA A 100 1.00 -2.62 1.62
C ALA A 100 -0.23 -1.84 2.08
N ARG A 101 -1.35 -2.54 2.26
CA ARG A 101 -2.61 -1.95 2.66
C ARG A 101 -3.10 -2.53 3.97
N SER A 102 -3.61 -1.68 4.87
CA SER A 102 -4.33 -2.13 6.08
C SER A 102 -5.74 -1.58 6.16
N VAL A 103 -6.63 -2.37 6.75
CA VAL A 103 -7.99 -1.99 7.13
C VAL A 103 -8.24 -2.38 8.58
N VAL A 104 -9.04 -1.58 9.28
CA VAL A 104 -9.45 -1.82 10.67
C VAL A 104 -10.97 -1.76 10.72
N GLY A 105 -11.59 -2.72 11.41
CA GLY A 105 -13.02 -2.82 11.66
C GLY A 105 -13.35 -2.68 13.15
N SER A 106 -14.64 -2.86 13.48
CA SER A 106 -15.12 -2.85 14.86
C SER A 106 -14.41 -3.89 15.73
N GLY A 107 -14.24 -3.58 17.02
CA GLY A 107 -13.62 -4.50 17.98
C GLY A 107 -12.10 -4.66 17.77
N LEU A 108 -11.43 -3.65 17.22
CA LEU A 108 -9.97 -3.64 16.95
C LEU A 108 -9.50 -4.77 16.03
N THR A 109 -10.41 -5.39 15.28
CA THR A 109 -10.07 -6.39 14.27
C THR A 109 -9.44 -5.67 13.08
N TRP A 110 -8.33 -6.18 12.58
CA TRP A 110 -7.62 -5.59 11.46
C TRP A 110 -7.14 -6.64 10.48
N ALA A 111 -6.88 -6.21 9.25
CA ALA A 111 -6.30 -7.04 8.22
C ALA A 111 -5.27 -6.23 7.41
N GLY A 112 -4.14 -6.88 7.12
CA GLY A 112 -3.16 -6.41 6.16
C GLY A 112 -3.28 -7.17 4.84
N SER A 113 -2.93 -6.50 3.75
CA SER A 113 -2.81 -7.12 2.43
C SER A 113 -1.62 -6.53 1.69
N LEU A 114 -0.91 -7.38 0.94
CA LEU A 114 0.07 -6.93 -0.04
C LEU A 114 -0.54 -7.13 -1.44
N LEU A 115 -0.61 -6.05 -2.20
CA LEU A 115 -0.99 -6.07 -3.62
C LEU A 115 0.27 -5.84 -4.44
N GLU A 116 0.57 -6.76 -5.35
CA GLU A 116 1.82 -6.74 -6.11
C GLU A 116 1.51 -6.72 -7.60
N ARG A 117 2.15 -5.82 -8.35
CA ARG A 117 2.15 -5.85 -9.81
C ARG A 117 2.90 -7.09 -10.25
N THR A 118 2.23 -7.98 -10.98
CA THR A 118 2.92 -9.05 -11.70
C THR A 118 3.33 -8.52 -13.07
N VAL A 119 4.58 -8.79 -13.44
CA VAL A 119 5.04 -8.59 -14.81
C VAL A 119 4.42 -9.72 -15.64
N PRO A 120 3.78 -9.44 -16.79
CA PRO A 120 3.31 -10.50 -17.66
C PRO A 120 4.48 -11.41 -18.02
N SER A 121 4.36 -12.70 -17.72
CA SER A 121 5.30 -13.71 -18.23
C SER A 121 5.16 -13.74 -19.75
N THR A 122 6.17 -13.24 -20.46
CA THR A 122 6.32 -13.40 -21.92
C THR A 122 6.40 -14.87 -22.31
#